data_AF-A0A1H3B3P1-F1
#
_entry.id   AF-A0A1H3B3P1-F1
#
_cell.length_a   1.000
_cell.length_b   1.000
_cell.length_c   1.000
_cell.angle_alpha   90.00
_cell.angle_beta   90.00
_cell.angle_gamma   90.00
#
_symmetry.space_group_name_H-M   'P 1'
#
loop_
_entity.id
_entity.type
_entity.pdbx_description
1 polymer ?
#
loop_
_entity_poly.entity_id
_entity_poly.type
_entity_poly.pdbx_seq_one_letter_code
_entity_poly.pdbx_strand_id
1 'polypeptide(L)'
;MTGSQAYIDDVDFNIAVIAMPLQIANPAVVGKVERLARVTGLSKTAAVERAVDQLLRELEGAAEPAACMRALLAQLDRIPDRADAFDPLPWGEAGLPE
;
A
#
# COMPACT_ATOMS: atom_id res chain seq x y z
N MET A 1 67.34 1.75 -10.37
CA MET A 1 66.53 0.62 -10.89
C MET A 1 65.19 0.67 -10.19
N THR A 2 64.24 1.39 -10.79
CA THR A 2 62.92 1.68 -10.23
C THR A 2 61.97 0.54 -10.54
N GLY A 3 61.57 -0.22 -9.51
CA GLY A 3 60.56 -1.27 -9.63
C GLY A 3 59.18 -0.65 -9.84
N SER A 4 58.58 -0.89 -11.01
CA SER A 4 57.20 -0.52 -11.30
C SER A 4 56.30 -1.59 -10.68
N GLN A 5 55.69 -1.27 -9.53
CA GLN A 5 54.68 -2.10 -8.90
C GLN A 5 53.38 -1.91 -9.70
N ALA A 6 52.98 -2.90 -10.48
CA ALA A 6 51.72 -2.89 -11.20
C ALA A 6 50.56 -2.97 -10.19
N TYR A 7 49.96 -1.81 -9.90
CA TYR A 7 48.72 -1.71 -9.15
C TYR A 7 47.58 -2.17 -10.07
N ILE A 8 46.92 -3.28 -9.73
CA ILE A 8 45.70 -3.72 -10.42
C ILE A 8 44.58 -2.86 -9.85
N ASP A 9 44.16 -1.84 -10.60
CA ASP A 9 43.28 -0.79 -10.08
C ASP A 9 41.79 -1.10 -10.20
N ASP A 10 41.37 -2.13 -10.93
CA ASP A 10 39.94 -2.49 -10.99
C ASP A 10 39.77 -3.98 -11.28
N VAL A 11 39.20 -4.70 -10.30
CA VAL A 11 38.57 -6.00 -10.52
C VAL A 11 37.07 -5.75 -10.55
N ASP A 12 36.52 -5.55 -11.74
CA ASP A 12 35.08 -5.54 -11.96
C ASP A 12 34.53 -6.93 -11.67
N PHE A 13 34.09 -7.15 -10.43
CA PHE A 13 33.21 -8.27 -10.12
C PHE A 13 31.85 -7.95 -10.75
N ASN A 14 31.64 -8.44 -11.97
CA ASN A 14 30.31 -8.52 -12.56
C ASN A 14 29.49 -9.57 -11.77
N ILE A 15 29.07 -9.19 -10.57
CA ILE A 15 27.99 -9.85 -9.85
C ILE A 15 26.74 -9.42 -10.63
N ALA A 16 26.50 -10.08 -11.77
CA ALA A 16 25.17 -10.14 -12.34
C ALA A 16 24.26 -10.48 -11.16
N VAL A 17 23.38 -9.56 -10.77
CA VAL A 17 22.53 -9.70 -9.58
C VAL A 17 21.85 -11.06 -9.70
N ILE A 18 22.38 -12.05 -8.98
CA ILE A 18 21.78 -13.37 -8.91
C ILE A 18 20.57 -13.14 -8.04
N ALA A 19 19.46 -12.75 -8.66
CA ALA A 19 18.20 -12.51 -8.01
C ALA A 19 17.74 -13.85 -7.43
N MET A 20 18.15 -14.13 -6.19
CA MET A 20 17.71 -15.31 -5.49
C MET A 20 16.22 -15.13 -5.21
N PRO A 21 15.35 -16.01 -5.72
CA PRO A 21 13.93 -15.91 -5.46
C PRO A 21 13.68 -16.06 -3.96
N LEU A 22 12.80 -15.21 -3.43
CA LEU A 22 12.42 -15.23 -2.02
C LEU A 22 11.95 -16.65 -1.63
N GLN A 23 12.71 -17.31 -0.76
CA GLN A 23 12.43 -18.68 -0.33
C GLN A 23 11.38 -18.68 0.78
N ILE A 24 10.19 -19.20 0.49
CA ILE A 24 9.10 -19.30 1.45
C ILE A 24 9.14 -20.68 2.10
N ALA A 25 9.66 -20.76 3.32
CA ALA A 25 9.72 -22.02 4.08
C ALA A 25 8.37 -22.41 4.73
N ASN A 26 7.46 -21.45 4.92
CA ASN A 26 6.19 -21.71 5.60
C ASN A 26 5.15 -22.31 4.62
N PRO A 27 4.71 -23.58 4.81
CA PRO A 27 3.80 -24.25 3.89
C PRO A 27 2.41 -23.59 3.81
N ALA A 28 1.95 -22.95 4.89
CA ALA A 28 0.68 -22.22 4.88
C ALA A 28 0.75 -20.99 3.96
N VAL A 29 1.91 -20.34 3.86
CA VAL A 29 2.12 -19.21 2.94
C VAL A 29 2.19 -19.71 1.51
N VAL A 30 2.87 -20.83 1.25
CA VAL A 30 2.89 -21.47 -0.08
C VAL A 30 1.47 -21.77 -0.57
N GLY A 31 0.62 -22.34 0.29
CA GLY A 31 -0.78 -22.61 -0.05
C GLY A 31 -1.60 -21.36 -0.38
N LYS A 32 -1.36 -20.23 0.32
CA LYS A 32 -1.98 -18.94 -0.01
C LYS A 32 -1.55 -18.43 -1.38
N VAL A 33 -0.25 -18.49 -1.67
CA VAL A 33 0.32 -18.05 -2.96
C VAL A 33 -0.22 -18.90 -4.11
N GLU A 34 -0.29 -20.23 -3.92
CA GLU A 34 -0.89 -21.14 -4.89
C GLU A 34 -2.35 -20.82 -5.18
N ARG A 35 -3.13 -20.54 -4.14
CA ARG A 35 -4.54 -20.16 -4.28
C ARG A 35 -4.68 -18.83 -5.03
N LEU A 36 -3.85 -17.84 -4.68
CA LEU A 36 -3.85 -16.53 -5.33
C LEU A 36 -3.47 -16.64 -6.82
N ALA A 37 -2.41 -17.39 -7.13
CA ALA A 37 -1.98 -17.67 -8.50
C ALA A 37 -3.10 -18.35 -9.31
N ARG A 38 -3.77 -19.35 -8.73
CA ARG A 38 -4.89 -20.06 -9.38
C ARG A 38 -6.07 -19.14 -9.68
N VAL A 39 -6.45 -18.27 -8.75
CA VAL A 39 -7.59 -17.35 -8.92
C VAL A 39 -7.27 -16.24 -9.94
N THR A 40 -6.02 -15.78 -9.98
CA THR A 40 -5.59 -14.68 -10.85
C THR A 40 -5.09 -15.14 -12.23
N GLY A 41 -4.83 -16.44 -12.42
CA GLY A 41 -4.20 -16.97 -13.62
C GLY A 41 -2.72 -16.60 -13.77
N LEU A 42 -2.09 -16.08 -12.71
CA LEU A 42 -0.70 -15.63 -12.71
C LEU A 42 0.25 -16.75 -12.25
N SER A 43 1.55 -16.59 -12.55
CA SER A 43 2.58 -17.39 -11.90
C SER A 43 2.64 -17.09 -10.40
N LYS A 44 3.15 -18.01 -9.59
CA LYS A 44 3.31 -17.79 -8.13
C LYS A 44 4.09 -16.52 -7.82
N THR A 45 5.18 -16.27 -8.55
CA THR A 45 6.00 -15.07 -8.41
C THR A 45 5.23 -13.81 -8.80
N ALA A 46 4.58 -13.80 -9.97
CA ALA A 46 3.82 -12.64 -10.43
C ALA A 46 2.60 -12.34 -9.54
N ALA A 47 1.99 -13.37 -8.96
CA ALA A 47 0.90 -13.22 -7.99
C ALA A 47 1.38 -12.56 -6.70
N VAL A 48 2.57 -12.94 -6.20
CA VAL A 48 3.18 -12.33 -5.01
C VAL A 48 3.60 -10.89 -5.31
N GLU A 49 4.28 -10.65 -6.43
CA GLU A 49 4.71 -9.32 -6.87
C GLU A 49 3.52 -8.36 -6.95
N ARG A 50 2.46 -8.75 -7.67
CA ARG A 50 1.22 -7.96 -7.76
C ARG A 50 0.59 -7.69 -6.39
N ALA A 51 0.59 -8.68 -5.48
CA ALA A 51 0.02 -8.51 -4.15
C ALA A 51 0.85 -7.54 -3.28
N VAL A 52 2.18 -7.61 -3.37
CA VAL A 52 3.09 -6.70 -2.66
C VAL A 52 2.95 -5.29 -3.22
N ASP A 53 2.95 -5.12 -4.54
CA ASP A 53 2.76 -3.81 -5.18
C ASP A 53 1.44 -3.17 -4.79
N GLN A 54 0.36 -3.95 -4.75
CA GLN A 54 -0.95 -3.47 -4.33
C GLN A 54 -0.93 -3.01 -2.87
N LEU A 55 -0.32 -3.78 -1.97
CA LEU A 55 -0.22 -3.42 -0.56
C LEU A 55 0.65 -2.16 -0.36
N LEU A 56 1.76 -2.05 -1.08
CA LEU A 56 2.62 -0.85 -1.03
C LEU A 56 1.85 0.38 -1.51
N ARG A 57 1.09 0.28 -2.61
CA ARG A 57 0.22 1.38 -3.06
C ARG A 57 -0.87 1.74 -2.07
N GLU A 58 -1.44 0.76 -1.37
CA GLU A 58 -2.43 1.03 -0.32
C GLU A 58 -1.80 1.75 0.88
N LEU A 59 -0.57 1.37 1.24
CA LEU A 59 0.16 2.00 2.35
C LEU A 59 0.69 3.39 1.99
N GLU A 60 1.16 3.59 0.75
CA GLU A 60 1.65 4.89 0.24
C GLU A 60 0.49 5.83 -0.13
N GLY A 61 -0.60 5.28 -0.67
CA GLY A 61 -1.78 5.99 -1.15
C GLY A 61 -2.89 6.13 -0.11
N ALA A 62 -2.75 5.54 1.08
CA ALA A 62 -3.50 5.95 2.25
C ALA A 62 -3.13 7.40 2.54
N ALA A 63 -3.88 8.33 1.94
CA ALA A 63 -3.83 9.74 2.26
C ALA A 63 -3.80 9.83 3.79
N GLU A 64 -2.73 10.46 4.32
CA GLU A 64 -2.56 10.73 5.74
C GLU A 64 -3.94 10.98 6.34
N PRO A 65 -4.40 10.22 7.35
CA PRO A 65 -5.76 10.34 7.88
C PRO A 65 -6.14 11.81 8.15
N ALA A 66 -5.15 12.64 8.49
CA ALA A 66 -5.25 14.09 8.60
C ALA A 66 -5.61 14.84 7.30
N ALA A 67 -5.09 14.45 6.13
CA ALA A 67 -5.45 15.01 4.83
C ALA A 67 -6.90 14.66 4.45
N CYS A 68 -7.32 13.41 4.64
CA CYS A 68 -8.71 13.00 4.42
C CYS A 68 -9.67 13.74 5.37
N MET A 69 -9.34 13.78 6.66
CA MET A 69 -10.11 14.50 7.67
C MET A 69 -10.22 16.00 7.34
N ARG A 70 -9.13 16.65 6.94
CA ARG A 70 -9.16 18.07 6.51
C ARG A 70 -10.04 18.28 5.29
N ALA A 71 -10.01 17.38 4.31
CA ALA A 71 -10.86 17.47 3.12
C ALA A 71 -12.35 17.31 3.47
N LEU A 72 -12.69 16.41 4.40
CA LEU A 72 -14.05 16.26 4.92
C LEU A 72 -14.51 17.49 5.70
N LEU A 73 -13.65 18.04 6.57
CA LEU A 73 -13.96 19.29 7.29
C LEU A 73 -14.16 20.47 6.35
N ALA A 74 -13.32 20.62 5.32
CA ALA A 74 -13.48 21.64 4.29
C ALA A 74 -14.71 21.42 3.38
N GLN A 75 -15.27 20.21 3.35
CA GLN A 75 -16.57 19.97 2.72
C GLN A 75 -17.71 20.42 3.63
N LEU A 76 -17.64 20.13 4.93
CA LEU A 76 -18.63 20.58 5.91
C LEU A 76 -18.70 22.11 6.00
N ASP A 77 -17.55 22.79 5.99
CA ASP A 77 -17.45 24.25 6.03
C ASP A 77 -18.10 24.95 4.81
N ARG A 78 -18.33 24.20 3.72
CA ARG A 78 -19.02 24.70 2.52
C ARG A 78 -20.53 24.49 2.56
N ILE A 79 -21.07 23.80 3.56
CA ILE A 79 -22.50 23.62 3.70
C ILE A 79 -23.11 24.96 4.11
N PRO A 80 -23.99 25.56 3.29
CA PRO A 80 -24.60 26.83 3.66
C PRO A 80 -25.52 26.64 4.87
N ASP A 81 -25.50 27.62 5.78
CA ASP A 81 -26.43 27.66 6.90
C ASP A 81 -27.87 27.64 6.38
N ARG A 82 -28.65 26.69 6.89
CA ARG A 82 -30.06 26.53 6.54
C ARG A 82 -30.91 27.42 7.44
N ALA A 83 -31.85 28.16 6.87
CA ALA A 83 -32.70 29.08 7.64
C ALA A 83 -33.60 28.37 8.67
N ASP A 84 -33.92 27.10 8.43
CA ASP A 84 -34.67 26.18 9.29
C ASP A 84 -33.75 25.30 10.16
N ALA A 85 -32.42 25.54 10.19
CA ALA A 85 -31.51 24.78 11.05
C ALA A 85 -31.82 24.96 12.55
N PHE A 86 -32.57 26.02 12.88
CA PHE A 86 -33.03 26.32 14.23
C PHE A 86 -34.48 25.88 14.50
N ASP A 87 -35.12 25.19 13.55
CA ASP A 87 -36.43 24.57 13.76
C ASP A 87 -36.23 23.12 14.23
N PRO A 88 -36.27 22.84 15.55
CA PRO A 88 -36.01 21.51 16.05
C PRO A 88 -37.09 20.54 15.57
N LEU A 89 -36.69 19.48 14.86
CA LEU A 89 -37.62 18.38 14.56
C LEU A 89 -38.17 17.80 15.88
N PRO A 90 -39.48 17.46 15.93
CA PRO A 90 -40.02 16.70 17.05
C PRO A 90 -39.38 15.31 17.07
N TRP A 91 -38.72 15.00 18.18
CA TRP A 91 -38.11 13.70 18.40
C TRP A 91 -39.10 12.81 19.15
N GLY A 92 -39.45 11.66 18.59
CA GLY A 92 -40.23 10.63 19.28
C GLY A 92 -39.41 9.93 20.38
N GLU A 93 -40.06 9.12 21.21
CA GLU A 93 -39.39 8.44 22.34
C GLU A 93 -38.26 7.48 21.94
N ALA A 94 -38.24 7.03 20.67
CA ALA A 94 -37.15 6.23 20.11
C ALA A 94 -35.90 7.05 19.71
N GLY A 95 -35.93 8.38 19.88
CA GLY A 95 -34.85 9.26 19.45
C GLY A 95 -34.74 9.37 17.93
N LEU A 96 -35.85 9.19 17.21
CA LEU A 96 -35.98 9.44 15.77
C LEU A 96 -36.97 10.58 15.55
N PRO A 97 -36.85 11.33 14.45
CA PRO A 97 -37.89 12.25 14.01
C PRO A 97 -39.25 11.53 13.96
N GLU A 98 -40.31 12.17 14.50
CA GLU A 98 -41.70 11.70 14.30
C GLU A 98 -42.12 11.75 12.82
#